data_AF-A0A7L4PNX2-F1
#
_entry.id   AF-A0A7L4PNX2-F1
#
_cell.length_a   1.000
_cell.length_b   1.000
_cell.length_c   1.000
_cell.angle_alpha   90.00
_cell.angle_beta   90.00
_cell.angle_gamma   90.00
#
_symmetry.space_group_name_H-M   'P 1'
#
loop_
_entity.id
_entity.type
_entity.pdbx_description
1 polymer ?
#
loop_
_entity_poly.entity_id
_entity_poly.type
_entity_poly.pdbx_seq_one_letter_code
_entity_poly.pdbx_strand_id
1 'polypeptide(L)'
;MQYTFKRGFKPDVERIRQVLEEEFPVQIEEEEGKLSLSYGALKSILVSLEGKKLNVLTESQAGVPDDLVLDSNKRFRNFLEKATGYSAKQRMQMAKKEAQKSET
;
A
#
# COMPACT_ATOMS: atom_id res chain seq x y z
N MET A 1 -8.17 -0.54 -1.69
CA MET A 1 -7.66 -1.50 -2.69
C MET A 1 -7.12 -2.72 -1.96
N GLN A 2 -7.40 -3.92 -2.48
CA GLN A 2 -6.89 -5.17 -1.92
C GLN A 2 -5.72 -5.70 -2.76
N TYR A 3 -4.68 -6.19 -2.11
CA TYR A 3 -3.48 -6.74 -2.75
C TYR A 3 -3.22 -8.17 -2.25
N THR A 4 -2.82 -9.05 -3.16
CA THR A 4 -2.40 -10.42 -2.82
C THR A 4 -0.91 -10.46 -2.52
N PHE A 5 -0.50 -11.42 -1.69
CA PHE A 5 0.91 -11.64 -1.38
C PHE A 5 1.55 -12.60 -2.38
N LYS A 6 2.81 -12.35 -2.72
CA LYS A 6 3.62 -13.25 -3.53
C LYS A 6 3.95 -14.52 -2.75
N ARG A 7 4.17 -15.64 -3.47
CA ARG A 7 4.56 -16.91 -2.83
C ARG A 7 5.82 -16.70 -1.97
N GLY A 8 5.72 -17.02 -0.67
CA GLY A 8 6.77 -16.79 0.33
C GLY A 8 6.58 -15.53 1.19
N PHE A 9 5.64 -14.65 0.86
CA PHE A 9 5.25 -13.51 1.69
C PHE A 9 4.04 -13.91 2.53
N LYS A 10 4.15 -13.74 3.84
CA LYS A 10 3.06 -13.98 4.78
C LYS A 10 2.32 -12.67 5.06
N PRO A 11 0.98 -12.71 5.24
CA PRO A 11 0.22 -11.58 5.73
C PRO A 11 0.55 -11.37 7.22
N ASP A 12 1.52 -10.51 7.49
CA ASP A 12 2.10 -10.28 8.81
C ASP A 12 2.08 -8.79 9.10
N VAL A 13 1.29 -8.38 10.10
CA VAL A 13 1.08 -6.97 10.46
C VAL A 13 2.37 -6.34 10.97
N GLU A 14 3.16 -7.04 11.77
CA GLU A 14 4.42 -6.51 12.31
C GLU A 14 5.39 -6.20 11.18
N ARG A 15 5.51 -7.12 10.22
CA ARG A 15 6.34 -6.89 9.03
C ARG A 15 5.83 -5.72 8.20
N ILE A 16 4.52 -5.62 7.99
CA ILE A 16 3.91 -4.52 7.22
C ILE A 16 4.18 -3.18 7.91
N ARG A 17 4.04 -3.15 9.24
CA ARG A 17 4.36 -1.98 10.06
C ARG A 17 5.81 -1.57 9.91
N GLN A 18 6.76 -2.49 10.04
CA GLN A 18 8.19 -2.20 9.84
C GLN A 18 8.49 -1.59 8.47
N VAL A 19 7.88 -2.15 7.41
CA VAL A 19 8.04 -1.60 6.05
C VAL A 19 7.44 -0.21 5.93
N LEU A 20 6.29 0.04 6.57
CA LEU A 20 5.70 1.38 6.60
C LEU A 20 6.60 2.38 7.34
N GLU A 21 7.16 2.02 8.49
CA GLU A 21 8.06 2.89 9.26
C GLU A 21 9.36 3.19 8.48
N GLU A 22 9.84 2.22 7.68
CA GLU A 22 11.01 2.40 6.82
C GLU A 22 10.73 3.32 5.63
N GLU A 23 9.57 3.18 4.98
CA GLU A 23 9.22 3.98 3.79
C GLU A 23 8.64 5.35 4.15
N PHE A 24 7.94 5.45 5.28
CA PHE A 24 7.26 6.66 5.75
C PHE A 24 7.82 7.03 7.13
N PRO A 25 8.69 8.05 7.21
CA PRO A 25 9.28 8.49 8.48
C PRO A 25 8.26 9.34 9.28
N VAL A 26 7.11 8.74 9.59
CA VAL A 26 5.99 9.35 10.32
C VAL A 26 5.51 8.39 11.39
N GLN A 27 4.73 8.92 12.33
CA GLN A 27 4.08 8.10 13.33
C GLN A 27 3.00 7.25 12.68
N ILE A 28 3.07 5.94 12.91
CA ILE A 28 2.02 4.99 12.55
C ILE A 28 1.15 4.76 13.77
N GLU A 29 -0.13 4.97 13.60
CA GLU A 29 -1.14 4.64 14.58
C GLU A 29 -1.63 3.22 14.33
N GLU A 30 -1.75 2.42 15.38
CA GLU A 30 -2.31 1.08 15.31
C GLU A 30 -3.59 1.03 16.14
N GLU A 31 -4.71 0.74 15.48
CA GLU A 31 -6.02 0.66 16.11
C GLU A 31 -6.72 -0.61 15.63
N GLU A 32 -7.04 -1.52 16.57
CA GLU A 32 -7.74 -2.79 16.28
C GLU A 32 -7.09 -3.65 15.17
N GLY A 33 -5.75 -3.64 15.07
CA GLY A 33 -5.02 -4.37 14.02
C GLY A 33 -5.05 -3.70 12.64
N LYS A 34 -5.44 -2.43 12.58
CA LYS A 34 -5.34 -1.56 11.40
C LYS A 34 -4.25 -0.52 11.66
N LEU A 35 -3.41 -0.30 10.67
CA LEU A 35 -2.32 0.68 10.71
C LEU A 35 -2.74 1.92 9.94
N SER A 36 -2.83 3.07 10.59
CA SER A 36 -3.13 4.36 9.98
C SER A 36 -1.93 5.30 10.02
N LEU A 37 -1.74 6.05 8.93
CA LEU A 37 -0.73 7.10 8.83
C LEU A 37 -1.15 8.18 7.82
N SER A 38 -0.50 9.34 7.86
CA SER A 38 -0.66 10.41 6.87
C SER A 38 0.72 10.85 6.35
N TYR A 39 0.84 11.08 5.03
CA TYR A 39 2.12 11.45 4.43
C TYR A 39 1.99 12.27 3.13
N GLY A 40 2.44 13.52 3.18
CA GLY A 40 2.57 14.38 2.00
C GLY A 40 1.24 14.56 1.28
N ALA A 41 1.13 14.02 0.06
CA ALA A 41 -0.10 14.06 -0.73
C ALA A 41 -1.17 13.04 -0.34
N LEU A 42 -0.85 12.12 0.58
CA LEU A 42 -1.79 11.13 1.11
C LEU A 42 -2.28 11.62 2.47
N LYS A 43 -3.50 12.17 2.49
CA LYS A 43 -4.18 12.68 3.69
C LYS A 43 -4.33 11.58 4.74
N SER A 44 -4.68 10.38 4.31
CA SER A 44 -4.72 9.21 5.18
C SER A 44 -4.40 7.94 4.39
N ILE A 45 -3.69 7.02 5.02
CA ILE A 45 -3.38 5.69 4.54
C ILE A 45 -3.78 4.76 5.67
N LEU A 46 -4.70 3.85 5.40
CA LEU A 46 -5.17 2.85 6.35
C LEU A 46 -4.91 1.46 5.78
N VAL A 47 -4.07 0.69 6.46
CA VAL A 47 -3.60 -0.62 6.05
C VAL A 47 -4.14 -1.65 7.03
N SER A 48 -4.78 -2.68 6.52
CA SER A 48 -5.30 -3.78 7.33
C SER A 48 -5.13 -5.11 6.60
N LEU A 49 -5.07 -6.20 7.37
CA LEU A 49 -5.07 -7.55 6.80
C LEU A 49 -6.50 -8.08 6.76
N GLU A 50 -6.91 -8.52 5.57
CA GLU A 50 -8.22 -9.14 5.34
C GLU A 50 -8.00 -10.57 4.84
N GLY A 51 -7.97 -11.52 5.77
CA GLY A 51 -7.67 -12.93 5.51
C GLY A 51 -6.26 -13.13 4.96
N LYS A 52 -6.13 -13.41 3.66
CA LYS A 52 -4.85 -13.61 2.96
C LYS A 52 -4.49 -12.44 2.03
N LYS A 53 -5.14 -11.29 2.19
CA LYS A 53 -4.94 -10.10 1.36
C LYS A 53 -4.60 -8.88 2.23
N LEU A 54 -3.81 -7.99 1.67
CA LEU A 54 -3.51 -6.68 2.24
C LEU A 54 -4.57 -5.70 1.74
N ASN A 55 -5.39 -5.18 2.63
CA ASN A 55 -6.31 -4.10 2.33
C ASN A 55 -5.64 -2.75 2.63
N VAL A 56 -5.72 -1.83 1.68
CA VAL A 56 -5.14 -0.49 1.80
C VAL A 56 -6.16 0.53 1.32
N LEU A 57 -6.64 1.37 2.23
CA LEU A 57 -7.38 2.59 1.91
C LEU A 57 -6.42 3.77 1.88
N THR A 58 -6.53 4.60 0.87
CA THR A 58 -5.75 5.84 0.74
C THR A 58 -6.68 6.97 0.38
N GLU A 59 -6.56 8.09 1.09
CA GLU A 59 -7.23 9.34 0.79
C GLU A 59 -6.18 10.33 0.29
N SER A 60 -6.37 10.89 -0.91
CA SER A 60 -5.44 11.88 -1.48
C SER A 60 -5.87 13.28 -1.05
N GLN A 61 -4.89 14.14 -0.74
CA GLN A 61 -5.12 15.54 -0.48
C GLN A 61 -5.04 16.33 -1.80
N ALA A 62 -5.97 17.24 -2.04
CA ALA A 62 -5.89 18.19 -3.14
C ALA A 62 -5.07 19.42 -2.74
N GLY A 63 -4.45 20.11 -3.72
CA GLY A 63 -3.71 21.35 -3.47
C GLY A 63 -2.32 21.16 -2.84
N VAL A 64 -1.76 19.95 -2.93
CA VAL A 64 -0.37 19.64 -2.56
C VAL A 64 0.56 19.82 -3.76
N PRO A 65 1.81 20.28 -3.55
CA PRO A 65 2.82 20.38 -4.59
C PRO A 65 3.09 19.05 -5.31
N ASP A 66 3.34 19.12 -6.62
CA ASP A 66 3.63 17.96 -7.48
C ASP A 66 4.81 17.11 -6.95
N ASP A 67 5.84 17.75 -6.39
CA ASP A 67 6.99 17.04 -5.82
C ASP A 67 6.58 16.10 -4.67
N LEU A 68 5.66 16.54 -3.81
CA LEU A 68 5.11 15.72 -2.72
C LEU A 68 4.19 14.63 -3.26
N VAL A 69 3.41 14.92 -4.30
CA VAL A 69 2.58 13.90 -4.97
C VAL A 69 3.45 12.79 -5.56
N LEU A 70 4.55 13.15 -6.21
CA LEU A 70 5.50 12.19 -6.80
C LEU A 70 6.21 11.39 -5.71
N ASP A 71 6.66 12.03 -4.63
CA ASP A 71 7.35 11.36 -3.52
C ASP A 71 6.42 10.41 -2.75
N SER A 72 5.22 10.87 -2.36
CA SER A 72 4.22 10.02 -1.69
C SER A 72 3.86 8.80 -2.54
N ASN A 73 3.66 8.98 -3.85
CA ASN A 73 3.37 7.88 -4.76
C ASN A 73 4.56 6.91 -4.91
N LYS A 74 5.79 7.43 -4.91
CA LYS A 74 7.00 6.59 -4.99
C LYS A 74 7.15 5.73 -3.73
N ARG A 75 7.05 6.32 -2.55
CA ARG A 75 7.08 5.59 -1.26
C ARG A 75 5.96 4.56 -1.15
N PHE A 76 4.74 4.93 -1.56
CA PHE A 76 3.61 4.00 -1.57
C PHE A 76 3.85 2.78 -2.48
N ARG A 77 4.48 2.99 -3.63
CA ARG A 77 4.85 1.88 -4.54
C ARG A 77 5.89 0.96 -3.90
N ASN A 78 6.93 1.53 -3.28
CA ASN A 78 7.99 0.78 -2.59
C ASN A 78 7.43 -0.01 -1.40
N PHE A 79 6.60 0.62 -0.57
CA PHE A 79 5.91 -0.01 0.54
C PHE A 79 5.18 -1.28 0.08
N LEU A 80 4.34 -1.15 -0.94
CA LEU A 80 3.57 -2.30 -1.44
C LEU A 80 4.46 -3.39 -2.02
N GLU A 81 5.57 -3.04 -2.65
CA GLU A 81 6.54 -4.03 -3.15
C GLU A 81 7.22 -4.79 -2.02
N LYS A 82 7.69 -4.10 -0.97
CA LYS A 82 8.31 -4.72 0.22
C LYS A 82 7.32 -5.51 1.08
N ALA A 83 6.07 -5.05 1.17
CA ALA A 83 5.01 -5.69 1.95
C ALA A 83 4.43 -6.92 1.25
N THR A 84 4.14 -6.83 -0.05
CA THR A 84 3.47 -7.91 -0.81
C THR A 84 4.43 -8.80 -1.59
N GLY A 85 5.63 -8.30 -1.89
CA GLY A 85 6.63 -8.97 -2.74
C GLY A 85 6.43 -8.76 -4.24
N TYR A 86 5.40 -8.01 -4.66
CA TYR A 86 5.14 -7.70 -6.05
C TYR A 86 5.62 -6.30 -6.43
N SER A 87 6.49 -6.25 -7.42
CA SER A 87 6.93 -4.97 -7.97
C SER A 87 5.78 -4.19 -8.60
N ALA A 88 5.93 -2.87 -8.70
CA ALA A 88 4.95 -2.01 -9.37
C ALA A 88 4.61 -2.50 -10.79
N LYS A 89 5.61 -3.00 -11.53
CA LYS A 89 5.43 -3.58 -12.88
C LYS A 89 4.56 -4.84 -12.84
N GLN A 90 4.80 -5.74 -11.88
CA GLN A 90 4.00 -6.96 -11.72
C GLN A 90 2.55 -6.64 -11.34
N ARG A 91 2.34 -5.66 -10.45
CA ARG A 91 0.99 -5.24 -10.05
C ARG A 91 0.21 -4.60 -11.20
N MET A 92 0.85 -3.78 -12.03
CA MET A 92 0.21 -3.25 -13.24
C MET A 92 -0.18 -4.36 -14.23
N GLN A 93 0.65 -5.40 -14.40
CA GLN A 93 0.29 -6.53 -15.25
C GLN A 93 -0.88 -7.35 -14.68
N MET A 94 -0.93 -7.53 -13.35
CA MET A 94 -2.05 -8.22 -12.70
C MET A 94 -3.35 -7.44 -12.82
N ALA A 95 -3.33 -6.14 -12.53
CA ALA A 95 -4.51 -5.27 -12.68
C ALA A 95 -5.05 -5.29 -14.12
N LYS A 96 -4.17 -5.26 -15.13
CA LYS A 96 -4.56 -5.39 -16.54
C LYS A 96 -5.19 -6.76 -16.86
N LYS A 97 -4.63 -7.84 -16.31
CA LYS A 97 -5.15 -9.21 -16.53
C LYS A 97 -6.48 -9.44 -15.82
N GLU A 98 -6.67 -8.89 -14.61
CA GLU A 98 -7.94 -8.97 -13.90
C GLU A 98 -9.04 -8.18 -14.61
N ALA A 99 -8.73 -6.96 -15.08
CA ALA A 99 -9.66 -6.16 -15.87
C ALA A 99 -10.11 -6.87 -17.16
N GLN A 100 -9.19 -7.56 -17.86
CA GLN A 100 -9.53 -8.36 -19.04
C GLN A 100 -10.33 -9.64 -18.74
N LYS A 101 -10.24 -10.18 -17.52
CA LYS A 101 -11.00 -11.39 -17.13
C LYS A 101 -12.44 -11.10 -16.72
N SER A 102 -12.79 -9.85 -16.44
CA SER A 102 -14.15 -9.42 -16.08
C SER A 102 -15.07 -9.16 -17.29
N GLU A 103 -14.58 -9.29 -18.53
CA GLU A 103 -15.35 -9.07 -19.77
C GLU A 103 -15.67 -10.38 -20.54
N THR A 104 -15.70 -11.53 -19.88
CA THR A 104 -16.11 -12.81 -20.51
C THR A 104 -16.94 -13.64 -19.54
#